data_AF-A0ABD5TCV4-F1
#
_entry.id   AF-A0ABD5TCV4-F1
#
_cell.length_a   1.000
_cell.length_b   1.000
_cell.length_c   1.000
_cell.angle_alpha   90.00
_cell.angle_beta   90.00
_cell.angle_gamma   90.00
#
_symmetry.space_group_name_H-M   'P 1'
#
loop_
_entity.id
_entity.type
_entity.pdbx_description
1 polymer ?
#
loop_
_entity_poly.entity_id
_entity_poly.type
_entity_poly.pdbx_seq_one_letter_code
_entity_poly.pdbx_strand_id
1 'polypeptide(L)'
;MNKNVGGIDRIARLILGPILVLAGIAGYAGLLALAVGPLPQALTAILVFLIGAILLVTGLVQKCPLNRLLGLDTYRQKKRGKSEEQAIIDQR
;
A
#
# COMPACT_ATOMS: atom_id res chain seq x y z
N MET A 1 -22.96 2.33 19.21
CA MET A 1 -22.89 2.50 17.75
C MET A 1 -21.67 1.75 17.22
N ASN A 2 -21.87 0.80 16.30
CA ASN A 2 -20.78 0.12 15.60
C ASN A 2 -19.92 1.17 14.88
N LYS A 3 -18.63 1.23 15.24
CA LYS A 3 -17.65 2.08 14.54
C LYS A 3 -17.40 1.50 13.15
N ASN A 4 -18.32 1.73 12.23
CA ASN A 4 -18.14 1.47 10.81
C ASN A 4 -17.80 2.78 10.10
N VAL A 5 -16.62 3.33 10.35
CA VAL A 5 -16.09 4.46 9.56
C VAL A 5 -14.58 4.30 9.37
N GLY A 6 -14.20 3.56 8.31
CA GLY A 6 -12.84 3.56 7.77
C GLY A 6 -12.10 2.22 7.73
N GLY A 7 -12.71 1.09 8.13
CA GLY A 7 -12.02 -0.21 8.14
C GLY A 7 -11.75 -0.78 6.74
N ILE A 8 -12.82 -1.02 5.96
CA ILE A 8 -12.73 -1.66 4.64
C ILE A 8 -12.02 -0.75 3.63
N ASP A 9 -12.36 0.54 3.58
CA ASP A 9 -11.70 1.52 2.71
C ASP A 9 -10.19 1.64 3.00
N ARG A 10 -9.78 1.58 4.28
CA ARG A 10 -8.36 1.56 4.66
C ARG A 10 -7.66 0.27 4.25
N ILE A 11 -8.28 -0.89 4.47
CA ILE A 11 -7.71 -2.19 4.07
C ILE A 11 -7.57 -2.24 2.56
N ALA A 12 -8.57 -1.76 1.81
CA ALA A 12 -8.51 -1.67 0.36
C ALA A 12 -7.34 -0.81 -0.10
N ARG A 13 -7.11 0.38 0.48
CA ARG A 13 -5.97 1.25 0.14
C ARG A 13 -4.62 0.63 0.50
N LEU A 14 -4.53 -0.04 1.65
CA LEU A 14 -3.30 -0.70 2.11
C LEU A 14 -2.98 -2.00 1.36
N ILE A 15 -3.94 -2.62 0.69
CA ILE A 15 -3.71 -3.80 -0.17
C ILE A 15 -3.48 -3.35 -1.61
N LEU A 16 -4.34 -2.47 -2.13
CA LEU A 16 -4.29 -2.01 -3.52
C LEU A 16 -3.07 -1.10 -3.77
N GLY A 17 -2.71 -0.24 -2.82
CA GLY A 17 -1.55 0.65 -2.92
C GLY A 17 -0.23 -0.09 -3.20
N PRO A 18 0.20 -1.05 -2.35
CA PRO A 18 1.40 -1.86 -2.61
C PRO A 18 1.35 -2.64 -3.91
N ILE A 19 0.18 -3.22 -4.26
CA ILE A 19 0.03 -3.97 -5.50
C ILE A 19 0.30 -3.07 -6.71
N LEU A 20 -0.27 -1.86 -6.75
CA LEU A 20 -0.05 -0.91 -7.82
C LEU A 20 1.40 -0.39 -7.85
N VAL A 21 2.02 -0.16 -6.69
CA VAL A 21 3.44 0.22 -6.61
C VAL A 21 4.32 -0.86 -7.24
N LEU A 22 4.12 -2.12 -6.86
CA LEU A 22 4.88 -3.25 -7.39
C LEU A 22 4.60 -3.46 -8.89
N ALA A 23 3.36 -3.32 -9.32
CA ALA A 23 2.99 -3.41 -10.73
C ALA A 23 3.66 -2.31 -11.56
N GLY A 24 3.69 -1.07 -11.06
CA GLY A 24 4.39 0.04 -11.72
C GLY A 24 5.90 -0.20 -11.84
N ILE A 25 6.55 -0.69 -10.78
CA ILE A 25 7.98 -1.05 -10.81
C ILE A 25 8.24 -2.18 -11.80
N ALA A 26 7.45 -3.26 -11.75
CA ALA A 26 7.58 -4.40 -12.66
C ALA A 26 7.34 -3.98 -14.11
N GLY A 27 6.37 -3.10 -14.35
CA GLY A 27 6.09 -2.58 -15.69
C GLY A 27 7.20 -1.68 -16.22
N TYR A 28 7.78 -0.83 -15.38
CA TYR A 28 8.93 0.00 -15.76
C TYR A 28 10.17 -0.86 -16.06
N ALA A 29 10.41 -1.91 -15.28
CA ALA A 29 11.49 -2.87 -15.49
C ALA A 29 11.26 -3.81 -16.70
N GLY A 30 10.12 -3.69 -17.39
CA GLY A 30 9.79 -4.54 -18.54
C GLY A 30 9.34 -5.96 -18.19
N LEU A 31 9.11 -6.25 -16.91
CA LEU A 31 8.63 -7.56 -16.43
C LEU A 31 7.12 -7.75 -16.62
N LEU A 32 6.39 -6.65 -16.83
CA LEU A 32 4.92 -6.67 -16.93
C LEU A 32 4.46 -5.67 -18.00
N ALA A 33 3.79 -6.14 -19.06
CA ALA A 33 3.27 -5.25 -20.09
C ALA A 33 2.08 -4.43 -19.54
N LEU A 34 2.25 -3.11 -19.46
CA LEU A 34 1.28 -2.12 -19.00
C LEU A 34 0.92 -1.11 -20.10
N ALA A 35 1.33 -1.34 -21.35
CA ALA A 35 0.98 -0.47 -22.47
C ALA A 35 -0.52 -0.58 -22.75
N VAL A 36 -1.22 0.56 -22.74
CA VAL A 36 -2.67 0.63 -22.98
C VAL A 36 -2.93 1.64 -24.10
N GLY A 37 -3.37 1.15 -25.25
CA GLY A 37 -3.67 1.98 -26.41
C GLY A 37 -2.47 2.81 -26.87
N PRO A 38 -2.61 4.14 -27.09
CA PRO A 38 -1.52 4.99 -27.56
C PRO A 38 -0.49 5.34 -26.46
N LEU A 39 -0.68 4.88 -25.22
CA LEU A 39 0.19 5.25 -24.11
C LEU A 39 1.43 4.34 -24.06
N PRO A 40 2.65 4.93 -24.04
CA PRO A 40 3.88 4.15 -23.97
C PRO A 40 4.04 3.49 -22.60
N GLN A 41 4.68 2.31 -22.60
CA GLN A 41 4.92 1.48 -21.42
C GLN A 41 5.49 2.24 -20.22
N ALA A 42 6.48 3.11 -20.46
CA ALA A 42 7.12 3.87 -19.38
C ALA A 42 6.14 4.86 -18.72
N LEU A 43 5.30 5.52 -19.52
CA LEU A 43 4.34 6.50 -19.02
C LEU A 43 3.23 5.81 -18.20
N THR A 44 2.72 4.68 -18.68
CA THR A 44 1.70 3.91 -17.96
C THR A 44 2.25 3.33 -16.66
N ALA A 45 3.47 2.80 -16.67
CA ALA A 45 4.13 2.30 -15.46
C ALA A 45 4.32 3.38 -14.39
N ILE A 46 4.76 4.58 -14.79
CA ILE A 46 4.89 5.73 -13.88
C ILE A 46 3.53 6.12 -13.30
N LEU A 47 2.49 6.20 -14.12
CA LEU A 47 1.14 6.56 -13.65
C LEU A 47 0.60 5.53 -12.65
N VAL A 48 0.75 4.24 -12.95
CA VAL A 48 0.35 3.14 -12.06
C VAL A 48 1.10 3.21 -10.73
N PHE A 49 2.42 3.44 -10.77
CA PHE A 49 3.22 3.63 -9.57
C PHE A 49 2.73 4.82 -8.72
N LEU A 50 2.47 5.97 -9.35
CA LEU A 50 2.00 7.18 -8.65
C LEU A 50 0.64 6.96 -7.98
N ILE A 51 -0.30 6.32 -8.67
CA ILE A 51 -1.61 5.98 -8.11
C ILE A 51 -1.44 5.05 -6.90
N GLY A 52 -0.62 4.00 -7.05
CA GLY A 52 -0.30 3.08 -5.96
C GLY A 52 0.34 3.79 -4.76
N ALA A 53 1.29 4.69 -5.01
CA ALA A 53 1.98 5.46 -3.98
C ALA A 53 1.00 6.39 -3.23
N ILE A 54 0.10 7.08 -3.94
CA ILE A 54 -0.93 7.92 -3.32
C ILE A 54 -1.86 7.07 -2.45
N LEU A 55 -2.34 5.93 -2.94
CA LEU A 55 -3.20 5.02 -2.17
C LEU A 55 -2.49 4.47 -0.93
N LEU A 56 -1.22 4.08 -1.08
CA LEU A 56 -0.39 3.62 0.01
C LEU A 56 -0.20 4.72 1.06
N VAL A 57 0.29 5.89 0.66
CA VAL A 57 0.56 7.02 1.54
C VAL A 57 -0.73 7.49 2.20
N THR A 58 -1.85 7.61 1.49
CA THR A 58 -3.12 8.00 2.09
C THR A 58 -3.67 6.94 3.05
N GLY A 59 -3.50 5.65 2.73
CA GLY A 59 -3.81 4.53 3.62
C GLY A 59 -2.94 4.48 4.88
N LEU A 60 -1.70 4.97 4.79
CA LEU A 60 -0.76 5.11 5.90
C LEU A 60 -0.99 6.39 6.72
N VAL A 61 -1.35 7.51 6.08
CA VAL A 61 -1.31 8.86 6.67
C VAL A 61 -2.62 9.30 7.34
N GLN A 62 -3.80 8.74 7.02
CA GLN A 62 -5.08 9.34 7.47
C GLN A 62 -5.93 8.57 8.50
N LYS A 63 -5.38 8.26 9.69
CA LYS A 63 -6.09 8.28 11.02
C LYS A 63 -5.14 7.84 12.16
N CYS A 64 -4.26 8.74 12.62
CA CYS A 64 -3.78 8.90 14.02
C CYS A 64 -2.50 9.78 14.12
N PRO A 65 -2.53 11.05 13.68
CA PRO A 65 -1.91 12.11 14.49
C PRO A 65 -2.98 12.92 15.25
N LEU A 66 -4.15 13.11 14.66
CA LEU A 66 -5.25 13.87 15.27
C LEU A 66 -6.06 13.04 16.29
N ASN A 67 -6.21 11.73 16.09
CA ASN A 67 -6.75 10.81 17.10
C ASN A 67 -5.81 10.64 18.32
N ARG A 68 -4.50 10.89 18.13
CA ARG A 68 -3.48 10.87 19.20
C ARG A 68 -3.52 12.14 20.05
N LEU A 69 -3.94 13.26 19.46
CA LEU A 69 -4.17 14.53 20.17
C LEU A 69 -5.51 14.55 20.93
N LEU A 70 -6.52 13.82 20.43
CA LEU A 70 -7.86 13.69 21.04
C LEU A 70 -8.02 12.50 22.01
N GLY A 71 -6.95 11.74 22.28
CA GLY A 71 -6.98 10.66 23.28
C GLY A 71 -7.95 9.50 22.97
N LEU A 72 -8.28 9.28 21.70
CA LEU A 72 -9.20 8.21 21.30
C LEU A 72 -8.42 6.99 20.80
N ASP A 73 -8.13 6.08 21.73
CA ASP A 73 -7.62 4.74 21.46
C ASP A 73 -8.62 3.92 20.63
N THR A 74 -8.16 3.36 19.53
CA THR A 74 -8.86 2.29 18.81
C THR A 74 -7.82 1.27 18.33
N TYR A 75 -7.37 0.49 19.30
CA TYR A 75 -7.06 -0.95 19.27
C TYR A 75 -6.62 -1.61 17.95
N ARG A 76 -5.32 -1.98 17.93
CA ARG A 76 -4.77 -3.34 17.74
C ARG A 76 -5.57 -4.33 16.88
N GLN A 77 -5.07 -4.60 15.67
CA GLN A 77 -4.98 -5.97 15.14
C GLN A 77 -3.59 -6.24 14.53
N LYS A 78 -2.93 -7.16 15.23
CA LYS A 78 -1.73 -7.95 14.96
C LYS A 78 -1.64 -8.51 13.52
N LYS A 79 -0.61 -8.12 12.77
CA LYS A 79 0.35 -9.00 12.04
C LYS A 79 1.60 -8.16 11.78
N ARG A 80 2.54 -8.11 12.73
CA ARG A 80 3.76 -8.94 12.73
C ARG A 80 4.37 -9.02 11.33
N GLY A 81 5.53 -8.40 11.19
CA GLY A 81 6.32 -8.35 9.97
C GLY A 81 6.41 -9.72 9.30
N LYS A 82 5.65 -9.89 8.22
CA LYS A 82 5.98 -10.87 7.18
C LYS A 82 6.94 -10.26 6.15
N SER A 83 7.88 -9.45 6.63
CA SER A 83 9.13 -9.14 5.94
C SER A 83 10.35 -9.72 6.67
N GLU A 84 10.18 -10.34 7.85
CA GLU A 84 11.26 -10.92 8.65
C GLU A 84 11.30 -12.45 8.63
N GLU A 85 10.32 -13.15 8.04
CA GLU A 85 10.30 -14.63 8.04
C GLU A 85 11.11 -15.24 6.90
N GLN A 86 11.59 -14.45 5.93
CA GLN A 86 12.10 -15.01 4.68
C GLN A 86 13.61 -14.89 4.45
N ALA A 87 14.39 -14.27 5.35
CA ALA A 87 15.82 -14.19 5.11
C ALA A 87 16.62 -13.98 6.41
N ILE A 88 17.66 -14.80 6.60
CA ILE A 88 18.96 -14.41 7.22
C ILE A 88 19.19 -14.59 8.75
N ILE A 89 18.46 -15.45 9.48
CA ILE A 89 19.08 -16.22 10.59
C ILE A 89 18.51 -17.64 10.48
N ASP A 90 19.04 -18.58 9.69
CA ASP A 90 20.41 -18.80 9.23
C ASP A 90 21.44 -18.90 10.37
N GLN A 91 21.50 -20.13 10.90
CA GLN A 91 22.71 -20.78 11.43
C GLN A 91 23.12 -20.58 12.89
N ARG A 92 22.17 -20.56 13.84
CA ARG A 92 22.49 -20.99 15.21
C ARG A 92 21.32 -21.59 15.97
#